data_AF-V7FVS1-F1
#
_entry.id   AF-V7FVS1-F1
#
_cell.length_a   1.000
_cell.length_b   1.000
_cell.length_c   1.000
_cell.angle_alpha   90.00
_cell.angle_beta   90.00
_cell.angle_gamma   90.00
#
_symmetry.space_group_name_H-M   'P 1'
#
loop_
_entity.id
_entity.type
_entity.pdbx_description
1 polymer ?
#
loop_
_entity_poly.entity_id
_entity_poly.type
_entity_poly.pdbx_seq_one_letter_code
_entity_poly.pdbx_strand_id
1 'polypeptide(L)' 'MDEKGLQTEIRRANDACAVHGCQVSVNDYWRTAIEEGCDSSILVKRIWLPPMLTPD' A
#
# COMPACT_ATOMS: atom_id res chain seq x y z
N MET A 1 -16.55 8.32 4.52
CA MET A 1 -15.80 8.22 3.26
C MET A 1 -16.24 6.92 2.60
N ASP A 2 -16.54 6.95 1.30
CA ASP A 2 -16.89 5.74 0.55
C ASP A 2 -15.62 5.12 -0.09
N GLU A 3 -15.76 3.95 -0.70
CA GLU A 3 -14.64 3.22 -1.31
C GLU A 3 -13.92 4.05 -2.38
N LYS A 4 -14.66 4.82 -3.19
CA LYS A 4 -14.09 5.67 -4.24
C LYS A 4 -13.30 6.85 -3.67
N GLY A 5 -13.81 7.44 -2.59
CA GLY A 5 -13.10 8.48 -1.85
C GLY A 5 -11.78 7.95 -1.28
N LEU A 6 -11.80 6.74 -0.71
CA LEU A 6 -10.60 6.09 -0.20
C LEU A 6 -9.57 5.82 -1.31
N GLN A 7 -9.99 5.26 -2.45
CA GLN A 7 -9.11 5.04 -3.61
C GLN A 7 -8.46 6.34 -4.10
N THR A 8 -9.23 7.42 -4.14
CA THR A 8 -8.75 8.74 -4.55
C THR A 8 -7.66 9.26 -3.61
N GLU A 9 -7.88 9.11 -2.30
CA GLU A 9 -6.89 9.56 -1.29
C GLU A 9 -5.64 8.69 -1.29
N ILE A 10 -5.76 7.37 -1.48
CA ILE A 10 -4.62 6.45 -1.63
C ILE A 10 -3.78 6.85 -2.85
N ARG A 11 -4.41 7.08 -4.00
CA ARG A 11 -3.71 7.50 -5.23
C ARG A 11 -2.97 8.82 -5.05
N ARG A 12 -3.65 9.82 -4.48
CA ARG A 12 -3.05 11.15 -4.21
C ARG A 12 -1.85 11.05 -3.30
N ALA A 13 -1.94 10.26 -2.24
CA ALA A 13 -0.84 10.08 -1.31
C ALA A 13 0.33 9.31 -1.96
N ASN A 14 0.05 8.29 -2.79
CA ASN A 14 1.07 7.58 -3.55
C ASN A 14 1.83 8.49 -4.53
N ASP A 15 1.10 9.30 -5.31
CA ASP A 15 1.68 10.26 -6.24
C ASP A 15 2.56 11.30 -5.52
N ALA A 16 2.10 11.80 -4.37
CA ALA A 16 2.87 12.73 -3.55
C ALA A 16 4.15 12.09 -3.00
N CYS A 17 4.06 10.84 -2.52
CA CYS A 17 5.21 10.10 -2.04
C CYS A 17 6.25 9.87 -3.15
N ALA A 18 5.81 9.52 -4.35
CA ALA A 18 6.68 9.30 -5.50
C ALA A 18 7.49 10.55 -5.87
N VAL A 19 6.90 11.74 -5.81
CA VAL A 19 7.59 13.03 -6.06
C VAL A 19 8.72 13.28 -5.06
N HIS A 20 8.56 12.81 -3.82
CA HIS A 20 9.54 13.01 -2.75
C HIS A 20 10.48 11.82 -2.53
N GLY A 21 10.39 10.77 -3.36
CA GLY A 21 11.20 9.56 -3.23
C GLY A 21 10.92 8.77 -1.94
N CYS A 22 9.72 8.90 -1.37
CA CYS A 22 9.25 8.09 -0.25
C CYS A 22 8.09 7.17 -0.69
N GLN A 23 7.60 6.34 0.21
CA GLN A 23 6.55 5.35 -0.08
C GLN A 23 5.36 5.51 0.88
N VAL A 24 4.15 5.19 0.41
CA VAL A 24 2.92 5.31 1.19
C VAL A 24 2.54 4.00 1.88
N SER A 25 2.38 4.01 3.20
CA SER A 25 1.95 2.84 3.97
C SER A 25 0.45 2.86 4.20
N VAL A 26 -0.25 1.80 3.77
CA VAL A 26 -1.69 1.61 3.98
C VAL A 26 -1.93 0.29 4.72
N ASN A 27 -2.49 0.38 5.94
CA ASN A 27 -2.62 -0.78 6.84
C ASN A 27 -3.90 -1.58 6.60
N ASP A 28 -5.07 -0.97 6.83
CA ASP A 28 -6.36 -1.71 6.85
C ASP A 28 -6.95 -1.95 5.45
N TYR A 29 -6.47 -1.23 4.44
CA TYR A 29 -6.93 -1.28 3.05
C TYR A 29 -5.83 -1.72 2.08
N TRP A 30 -5.05 -2.71 2.51
CA TRP A 30 -3.88 -3.20 1.77
C TRP A 30 -4.22 -3.68 0.35
N ARG A 31 -5.43 -4.21 0.10
CA ARG A 31 -5.83 -4.65 -1.24
C ARG A 31 -6.02 -3.45 -2.18
N THR A 32 -6.77 -2.45 -1.72
CA THR A 32 -6.97 -1.19 -2.45
C THR A 32 -5.63 -0.50 -2.73
N ALA A 33 -4.68 -0.55 -1.78
CA ALA A 33 -3.34 0.00 -1.97
C ALA A 33 -2.54 -0.72 -3.08
N ILE A 34 -2.65 -2.04 -3.19
CA ILE A 34 -2.03 -2.81 -4.28
C ILE A 34 -2.64 -2.43 -5.63
N GLU A 35 -3.98 -2.34 -5.70
CA GLU A 35 -4.70 -1.97 -6.92
C GLU A 35 -4.34 -0.56 -7.42
N GLU A 36 -4.08 0.36 -6.49
CA GLU A 36 -3.64 1.73 -6.79
C GLU A 36 -2.11 1.86 -7.00
N GLY A 37 -1.36 0.75 -7.02
CA GLY A 37 0.06 0.74 -7.36
C GLY A 37 1.00 1.24 -6.24
N CYS A 38 0.60 1.13 -4.98
CA CYS A 38 1.49 1.45 -3.85
C CYS A 38 2.56 0.37 -3.68
N ASP A 39 3.83 0.76 -3.69
CA ASP A 39 5.00 -0.14 -3.65
C ASP A 39 5.27 -0.76 -2.26
N SER A 40 4.73 -0.14 -1.20
CA SER A 40 4.95 -0.54 0.20
C SER A 40 3.75 -1.26 0.81
N SER A 41 3.72 -2.58 0.63
CA SER A 41 3.07 -3.49 1.58
C SER A 41 3.87 -3.57 2.89
N ILE A 42 4.00 -2.45 3.60
CA ILE A 42 4.53 -2.32 4.96
C ILE A 42 3.28 -1.88 5.76
N LEU A 43 2.54 -2.74 6.45
CA LEU A 43 2.94 -3.51 7.64
C LEU A 43 2.19 -4.86 7.79
N VAL A 44 1.34 -5.27 6.85
CA VAL A 44 0.65 -6.57 6.95
C VAL A 44 1.52 -7.75 6.51
N LYS A 45 2.39 -7.59 5.50
CA LYS A 45 3.20 -8.72 4.99
C LYS A 45 4.16 -9.29 6.05
N ARG A 46 4.81 -8.44 6.85
CA ARG A 46 5.87 -8.88 7.79
C ARG A 46 5.31 -9.54 9.06
N ILE A 47 4.08 -9.21 9.46
CA ILE A 47 3.42 -9.78 10.66
C ILE A 47 2.45 -10.91 10.30
N TRP A 48 1.88 -10.95 9.09
CA TRP A 48 0.81 -11.89 8.71
C TRP A 48 1.11 -12.87 7.57
N LEU A 49 2.26 -12.80 6.89
CA LEU A 49 2.68 -13.89 5.99
C LEU A 49 3.54 -14.91 6.74
N PRO A 50 3.23 -16.22 6.66
CA PRO A 50 4.19 -17.25 7.06
C PRO A 50 5.47 -17.11 6.22
N PRO A 51 6.65 -17.42 6.78
CA PRO A 51 7.96 -17.22 6.14
C PRO A 51 8.24 -18.10 4.89
N MET A 52 7.21 -18.65 4.24
CA MET A 52 7.34 -19.59 3.11
C MET A 52 7.30 -18.94 1.71
N LEU A 53 7.14 -17.63 1.58
CA LEU A 53 6.86 -16.96 0.30
C LEU A 53 7.93 -15.94 -0.14
N THR A 54 9.19 -16.19 0.23
CA THR A 54 10.36 -15.60 -0.43
C THR A 54 11.22 -16.72 -1.00
N PRO A 55 11.15 -17.02 -2.31
CA PRO A 55 12.22 -17.77 -2.95
C PRO A 55 13.48 -16.90 -3.01
N ASP A 56 14.65 -17.52 -2.82
CA ASP A 56 15.98 -16.92 -2.94
C ASP A 56 16.19 -16.15 -4.26
#